data_AF-A0A9J8BQA9-F1
#
_entry.id   AF-A0A9J8BQA9-F1
#
_cell.length_a   1.000
_cell.length_b   1.000
_cell.length_c   1.000
_cell.angle_alpha   90.00
_cell.angle_beta   90.00
_cell.angle_gamma   90.00
#
_symmetry.space_group_name_H-M   'P 1'
#
loop_
_entity.id
_entity.type
_entity.pdbx_description
1 polymer ?
#
loop_
_entity_poly.entity_id
_entity_poly.type
_entity_poly.pdbx_seq_one_letter_code
_entity_poly.pdbx_strand_id
1 'polypeptide(L)'
;MLPIYFLFLISCSALAKSENEAPEMPSHSESLNSLMDGYGNDLPKVRPNIIFCCVCQEAIKQAKAAIIQKMTQKINYVCYKFIEAFRKICIQRAMRYRDIILYKLFPGGSPRGTCLKIKLC
;
A
#
# COMPACT_ATOMS: atom_id res chain seq x y z
N MET A 1 -4.50 -11.33 15.26
CA MET A 1 -5.35 -11.26 14.04
C MET A 1 -4.57 -10.58 12.91
N LEU A 2 -3.57 -11.29 12.35
CA LEU A 2 -2.71 -10.85 11.24
C LEU A 2 -2.79 -11.71 9.94
N PRO A 3 -3.72 -12.69 9.73
CA PRO A 3 -3.54 -13.65 8.63
C PRO A 3 -4.08 -13.17 7.27
N ILE A 4 -4.83 -12.06 7.19
CA ILE A 4 -5.57 -11.70 5.97
C ILE A 4 -4.66 -11.00 4.92
N TYR A 5 -3.61 -10.29 5.36
CA TYR A 5 -2.71 -9.58 4.44
C TYR A 5 -1.77 -10.52 3.67
N PHE A 6 -1.44 -11.70 4.21
CA PHE A 6 -0.60 -12.68 3.52
C PHE A 6 -1.34 -13.38 2.36
N LEU A 7 -2.64 -13.65 2.54
CA LEU A 7 -3.44 -14.29 1.51
C LEU A 7 -3.63 -13.41 0.27
N PHE A 8 -3.74 -12.09 0.44
CA PHE A 8 -3.90 -11.17 -0.68
C PHE A 8 -2.64 -11.06 -1.55
N LEU A 9 -1.46 -11.18 -0.95
CA LEU A 9 -0.18 -11.15 -1.67
C LEU A 9 0.06 -12.43 -2.48
N ILE A 10 -0.38 -13.60 -1.99
CA ILE A 10 -0.25 -14.88 -2.72
C ILE A 10 -1.15 -14.92 -3.96
N SER A 11 -2.36 -14.34 -3.89
CA SER A 11 -3.26 -14.24 -5.06
C SER A 11 -2.69 -13.39 -6.20
N CYS A 12 -1.83 -12.40 -5.92
CA CYS A 12 -1.18 -11.61 -6.96
C CYS A 12 -0.05 -12.37 -7.69
N SER A 13 0.58 -13.37 -7.03
CA SER A 13 1.62 -14.19 -7.65
C SER A 13 1.05 -15.27 -8.58
N ALA A 14 -0.18 -15.74 -8.33
CA ALA A 14 -0.83 -16.77 -9.14
C ALA A 14 -1.30 -16.26 -10.51
N LEU A 15 -1.61 -14.96 -10.65
CA LEU A 15 -2.00 -14.35 -11.92
C LEU A 15 -0.82 -14.05 -12.86
N ALA A 16 0.43 -14.12 -12.39
CA ALA A 16 1.61 -13.90 -13.23
C ALA A 16 2.16 -15.17 -13.89
N LYS A 17 1.49 -16.33 -13.73
CA LYS A 17 2.00 -17.65 -14.13
C LYS A 17 1.22 -18.31 -15.28
N SER A 18 0.43 -17.57 -16.05
CA SER A 18 -0.30 -18.13 -17.20
C SER A 18 0.19 -17.69 -18.58
N GLU A 19 1.33 -17.01 -18.68
CA GLU A 19 1.98 -16.79 -19.97
C GLU A 19 3.47 -17.15 -19.89
N ASN A 20 3.85 -18.07 -20.78
CA ASN A 20 5.19 -18.51 -21.16
C ASN A 20 5.58 -19.92 -20.68
N GLU A 21 5.22 -20.89 -21.52
CA GLU A 21 6.04 -22.06 -21.80
C GLU A 21 7.43 -21.63 -22.31
N ALA A 22 8.47 -22.34 -21.83
CA ALA A 22 9.73 -22.74 -22.49
C ALA A 22 10.93 -22.70 -21.50
N PRO A 23 12.06 -23.37 -21.80
CA PRO A 23 12.34 -24.81 -21.72
C PRO A 23 13.44 -25.15 -20.67
N GLU A 24 13.82 -26.43 -20.56
CA GLU A 24 14.66 -27.04 -19.50
C GLU A 24 16.20 -26.75 -19.51
N MET A 25 16.79 -26.85 -18.29
CA MET A 25 18.17 -27.28 -17.86
C MET A 25 19.40 -26.34 -18.05
N PRO A 26 20.56 -26.54 -17.33
CA PRO A 26 20.91 -27.47 -16.23
C PRO A 26 21.59 -26.83 -14.97
N SER A 27 21.86 -27.69 -13.98
CA SER A 27 22.47 -27.45 -12.66
C SER A 27 23.99 -27.20 -12.65
N HIS A 28 24.47 -26.23 -11.86
CA HIS A 28 25.82 -26.25 -11.25
C HIS A 28 25.85 -25.37 -9.99
N SER A 29 25.99 -26.01 -8.83
CA SER A 29 25.76 -25.43 -7.49
C SER A 29 27.02 -25.03 -6.72
N GLU A 30 28.18 -24.86 -7.35
CA GLU A 30 29.46 -24.76 -6.62
C GLU A 30 30.18 -23.40 -6.66
N SER A 31 29.50 -22.31 -7.03
CA SER A 31 30.12 -20.96 -7.08
C SER A 31 29.48 -19.92 -6.15
N LEU A 32 28.58 -20.32 -5.25
CA LEU A 32 27.76 -19.35 -4.50
C LEU A 32 28.51 -18.64 -3.34
N ASN A 33 29.50 -19.30 -2.73
CA ASN A 33 30.12 -18.79 -1.50
C ASN A 33 31.30 -17.82 -1.75
N SER A 34 31.91 -17.83 -2.94
CA SER A 34 33.01 -16.91 -3.28
C SER A 34 32.53 -15.55 -3.79
N LEU A 35 31.23 -15.41 -4.11
CA LEU A 35 30.68 -14.19 -4.69
C LEU A 35 30.06 -13.24 -3.63
N MET A 36 29.90 -13.68 -2.38
CA MET A 36 29.18 -12.93 -1.34
C MET A 36 30.04 -11.92 -0.57
N ASP A 37 31.37 -12.00 -0.60
CA ASP A 37 32.25 -11.09 0.17
C ASP A 37 32.44 -9.70 -0.48
N GLY A 38 31.97 -9.50 -1.71
CA GLY A 38 32.07 -8.22 -2.44
C GLY A 38 30.80 -7.35 -2.43
N TYR A 39 29.65 -7.86 -1.96
CA TYR A 39 28.35 -7.19 -2.11
C TYR A 39 28.02 -6.13 -1.05
N GLY A 40 28.99 -5.74 -0.23
CA GLY A 40 28.79 -4.74 0.82
C GLY A 40 28.78 -3.29 0.34
N ASN A 41 29.33 -2.98 -0.84
CA ASN A 41 29.62 -1.58 -1.22
C ASN A 41 29.02 -1.09 -2.55
N ASP A 42 28.39 -1.95 -3.36
CA ASP A 42 27.80 -1.56 -4.65
C ASP A 42 26.35 -2.05 -4.80
N LEU A 43 25.48 -1.79 -3.82
CA LEU A 43 24.05 -1.95 -4.05
C LEU A 43 23.62 -0.96 -5.13
N PRO A 44 23.19 -1.42 -6.33
CA PRO A 44 22.69 -0.51 -7.34
C PRO A 44 21.47 0.20 -6.75
N LYS A 45 21.37 1.52 -6.94
CA LYS A 45 20.12 2.27 -6.77
C LYS A 45 19.03 1.50 -7.52
N VAL A 46 18.27 0.68 -6.80
CA VAL A 46 17.17 -0.11 -7.35
C VAL A 46 16.21 0.89 -7.97
N ARG A 47 16.20 0.97 -9.31
CA ARG A 47 15.19 1.76 -10.02
C ARG A 47 13.84 1.26 -9.52
N PRO A 48 12.95 2.12 -9.02
CA PRO A 48 11.60 1.70 -8.65
C PRO A 48 11.02 0.94 -9.84
N ASN A 49 10.69 -0.34 -9.64
CA ASN A 49 10.07 -1.11 -10.71
C ASN A 49 8.73 -0.43 -11.01
N ILE A 50 8.58 0.05 -12.25
CA ILE A 50 7.41 0.81 -12.68
C ILE A 50 6.10 0.06 -12.37
N ILE A 51 6.14 -1.28 -12.43
CA ILE A 51 5.02 -2.15 -12.08
C ILE A 51 4.65 -1.99 -10.60
N PHE A 52 5.62 -2.04 -9.67
CA PHE A 52 5.36 -1.83 -8.24
C PHE A 52 4.79 -0.44 -7.96
N CYS A 53 5.29 0.59 -8.66
CA CYS A 53 4.80 1.95 -8.51
C CYS A 53 3.34 2.09 -8.98
N CYS A 54 2.97 1.47 -10.10
CA CYS A 54 1.60 1.45 -10.62
C CYS A 54 0.65 0.69 -9.70
N VAL A 55 1.03 -0.53 -9.28
CA VAL A 55 0.22 -1.36 -8.38
C VAL A 55 0.01 -0.66 -7.04
N CYS A 56 1.06 -0.04 -6.48
CA CYS A 56 0.94 0.73 -5.25
C CYS A 56 -0.06 1.89 -5.40
N GLN A 57 0.03 2.68 -6.47
CA GLN A 57 -0.84 3.84 -6.66
C GLN A 57 -2.31 3.44 -6.72
N GLU A 58 -2.63 2.37 -7.44
CA GLU A 58 -4.01 1.89 -7.57
C GLU A 58 -4.51 1.33 -6.23
N ALA A 59 -3.68 0.57 -5.50
CA ALA A 59 -4.02 0.09 -4.16
C ALA A 59 -4.30 1.24 -3.18
N ILE A 60 -3.43 2.27 -3.14
CA ILE A 60 -3.62 3.44 -2.28
C ILE A 60 -4.89 4.22 -2.66
N LYS A 61 -5.16 4.38 -3.96
CA LYS A 61 -6.36 5.07 -4.46
C LYS A 61 -7.63 4.37 -3.97
N GLN A 62 -7.73 3.06 -4.15
CA GLN A 62 -8.88 2.27 -3.73
C GLN A 62 -9.04 2.24 -2.21
N ALA A 63 -7.95 1.99 -1.48
CA ALA A 63 -7.97 1.96 -0.01
C ALA A 63 -8.38 3.30 0.59
N LYS A 64 -7.84 4.41 0.07
CA LYS A 64 -8.17 5.76 0.53
C LYS A 64 -9.66 6.08 0.33
N ALA A 65 -10.21 5.76 -0.85
CA ALA A 65 -11.62 5.98 -1.15
C ALA A 65 -12.54 5.18 -0.19
N ALA A 66 -12.26 3.88 -0.01
CA ALA A 66 -13.04 3.02 0.86
C ALA A 66 -13.02 3.48 2.33
N ILE A 67 -11.85 3.89 2.83
CA ILE A 67 -11.70 4.40 4.21
C ILE A 67 -12.44 5.72 4.39
N ILE A 68 -12.31 6.67 3.44
CA ILE A 68 -13.03 7.95 3.49
C ILE A 68 -14.54 7.72 3.56
N GLN A 69 -15.07 6.81 2.73
CA GLN A 69 -16.49 6.49 2.71
C GLN A 69 -16.95 5.95 4.07
N LYS A 70 -16.27 4.92 4.60
CA LYS A 70 -16.62 4.30 5.89
C LYS A 70 -16.53 5.28 7.05
N MET A 71 -15.47 6.09 7.10
CA MET A 71 -15.31 7.10 8.15
C MET A 71 -16.42 8.15 8.08
N THR A 72 -16.72 8.66 6.88
CA THR A 72 -17.75 9.69 6.69
C THR A 72 -19.13 9.17 7.12
N GLN A 73 -19.48 7.94 6.76
CA GLN A 73 -20.72 7.30 7.21
C GLN A 73 -20.78 7.18 8.75
N LYS A 74 -19.67 6.77 9.38
CA LYS A 74 -19.62 6.63 10.84
C LYS A 74 -19.71 7.99 11.56
N ILE A 75 -19.02 9.00 11.04
CA ILE A 75 -19.08 10.38 11.54
C ILE A 75 -20.51 10.89 11.49
N ASN A 76 -21.16 10.77 10.34
CA ASN A 76 -22.54 11.20 10.18
C ASN A 76 -23.47 10.45 11.14
N TYR A 77 -23.36 9.13 11.22
CA TYR A 77 -24.17 8.31 12.13
C TYR A 77 -24.03 8.73 13.59
N VAL A 78 -22.80 9.00 14.05
CA VAL A 78 -22.56 9.43 15.44
C VAL A 78 -23.06 10.86 15.67
N CYS A 79 -22.69 11.79 14.77
CA CYS A 79 -23.02 13.20 14.96
C CYS A 79 -24.52 13.50 14.81
N TYR A 80 -25.28 12.69 14.07
CA TYR A 80 -26.72 12.89 13.89
C TYR A 80 -27.52 12.70 15.19
N LYS A 81 -26.94 12.02 16.18
CA LYS A 81 -27.56 11.81 17.51
C LYS A 81 -27.64 13.09 18.34
N PHE A 82 -26.89 14.13 17.97
CA PHE A 82 -26.91 15.42 18.67
C PHE A 82 -27.92 16.39 18.02
N ILE A 83 -28.40 17.34 18.83
CA ILE A 83 -29.15 18.51 18.36
C ILE A 83 -28.31 19.34 17.38
N GLU A 84 -28.97 20.14 16.54
CA GLU A 84 -28.34 20.75 15.37
C GLU A 84 -27.09 21.59 15.68
N ALA A 85 -27.11 22.39 16.75
CA ALA A 85 -25.97 23.21 17.16
C ALA A 85 -24.72 22.36 17.46
N PHE A 86 -24.87 21.27 18.21
CA PHE A 86 -23.77 20.36 18.53
C PHE A 86 -23.42 19.43 17.37
N ARG A 87 -24.38 19.07 16.52
CA ARG A 87 -24.14 18.26 15.32
C ARG A 87 -23.15 18.94 14.38
N LYS A 88 -23.30 20.24 14.13
CA LYS A 88 -22.38 21.01 13.27
C LYS A 88 -20.95 20.98 13.83
N ILE A 89 -20.79 21.23 15.13
CA ILE A 89 -19.48 21.19 15.82
C ILE A 89 -18.88 19.78 15.78
N CYS A 90 -19.70 18.75 16.01
CA CYS A 90 -19.29 17.34 15.95
C CYS A 90 -18.74 16.98 14.57
N ILE A 91 -19.48 17.29 13.50
CA ILE A 91 -19.07 17.01 12.12
C ILE A 91 -17.76 17.73 11.83
N GLN A 92 -17.66 19.02 12.14
CA GLN A 92 -16.45 19.81 11.86
C GLN A 92 -15.20 19.23 12.56
N ARG A 93 -15.31 18.89 13.85
CA ARG A 93 -14.19 18.28 14.60
C ARG A 93 -13.86 16.89 14.09
N ALA A 94 -14.85 16.06 13.85
CA ALA A 94 -14.67 14.69 13.38
C ALA A 94 -14.02 14.63 11.99
N MET A 95 -14.39 15.53 11.08
CA MET A 95 -13.78 15.66 9.76
C MET A 95 -12.30 16.05 9.87
N ARG A 96 -11.95 16.95 10.81
CA ARG A 96 -10.54 17.30 11.08
C ARG A 96 -9.73 16.09 11.55
N TYR A 97 -10.28 15.27 12.45
CA TYR A 97 -9.62 14.03 12.89
C TYR A 97 -9.50 13.01 11.77
N ARG A 98 -10.54 12.85 10.94
CA ARG A 98 -10.50 12.00 9.75
C ARG A 98 -9.32 12.37 8.85
N ASP A 99 -9.13 13.66 8.57
CA ASP A 99 -8.08 14.12 7.68
C ASP A 99 -6.68 13.89 8.30
N ILE A 100 -6.52 14.08 9.62
CA ILE A 100 -5.29 13.73 10.35
C ILE A 100 -4.99 12.23 10.25
N ILE A 101 -5.99 11.38 10.47
CA ILE A 101 -5.84 9.93 10.39
C ILE A 101 -5.46 9.51 8.96
N LEU A 102 -6.13 10.07 7.95
CA LEU A 102 -5.83 9.79 6.55
C LEU A 102 -4.41 10.21 6.17
N TYR A 103 -3.91 11.33 6.67
CA TYR A 103 -2.53 11.74 6.43
C TYR A 103 -1.51 10.79 7.06
N LYS A 104 -1.84 10.20 8.22
CA LYS A 104 -1.00 9.19 8.88
C LYS A 104 -1.02 7.85 8.14
N LEU A 105 -2.17 7.42 7.63
CA LEU A 105 -2.33 6.18 6.86
C LEU A 105 -1.73 6.29 5.45
N PHE A 106 -1.90 7.45 4.81
CA PHE A 106 -1.49 7.71 3.44
C PHE A 106 -0.58 8.94 3.39
N PRO A 107 0.69 8.81 3.80
CA PRO A 107 1.62 9.93 3.82
C PRO A 107 1.83 10.49 2.41
N GLY A 108 2.07 11.79 2.26
CA GLY A 108 2.33 12.40 0.95
C GLY A 108 1.10 12.84 0.15
N GLY A 109 -0.11 12.71 0.71
CA GLY A 109 -1.34 13.40 0.26
C GLY A 109 -1.99 12.84 -1.02
N SER A 110 -1.21 12.31 -1.94
CA SER A 110 -1.63 11.66 -3.19
C SER A 110 -1.18 10.20 -3.23
N PRO A 111 -1.82 9.34 -4.04
CA PRO A 111 -1.38 7.96 -4.20
C PRO A 111 0.10 7.84 -4.59
N ARG A 112 0.55 8.64 -5.56
CA ARG A 112 1.96 8.70 -5.95
C ARG A 112 2.85 9.17 -4.80
N GLY A 113 2.44 10.22 -4.09
CA GLY A 113 3.18 10.73 -2.93
C GLY A 113 3.34 9.70 -1.81
N THR A 114 2.31 8.89 -1.57
CA THR A 114 2.36 7.76 -0.65
C THR A 114 3.31 6.68 -1.12
N CYS A 115 3.22 6.27 -2.38
CA CYS A 115 4.10 5.25 -2.94
C CYS A 115 5.57 5.67 -2.96
N LEU A 116 5.86 6.96 -3.20
CA LEU A 116 7.19 7.56 -3.07
C LEU A 116 7.70 7.49 -1.62
N LYS A 117 6.85 7.83 -0.63
CA LYS A 117 7.21 7.78 0.80
C LYS A 117 7.59 6.37 1.26
N ILE A 118 6.94 5.34 0.70
CA ILE A 118 7.20 3.92 1.03
C ILE A 118 8.17 3.23 0.06
N LYS A 119 8.82 3.99 -0.82
CA LYS A 119 9.86 3.52 -1.77
C LYS A 119 9.39 2.43 -2.74
N LEU A 120 8.11 2.46 -3.12
CA LEU A 120 7.55 1.63 -4.20
C LEU A 120 7.45 2.40 -5.53
N CYS A 121 7.50 3.73 -5.42
CA CYS A 121 7.94 4.67 -6.43
C CYS A 121 9.17 5.40 -5.84
#